data_AF-A0A521QX29-F1
#
_entry.id   AF-A0A521QX29-F1
#
_cell.length_a   1.000
_cell.length_b   1.000
_cell.length_c   1.000
_cell.angle_alpha   90.00
_cell.angle_beta   90.00
_cell.angle_gamma   90.00
#
_symmetry.space_group_name_H-M   'P 1'
#
loop_
_entity.id
_entity.type
_entity.pdbx_description
1 polymer ?
#
loop_
_entity_poly.entity_id
_entity_poly.type
_entity_poly.pdbx_seq_one_letter_code
_entity_poly.pdbx_strand_id
1 'polypeptide(L)'
;MAIGDRFVIARSLPRGVLSQAAPTVVGGLAAAVGVGGGTLSTPVLALFSVPLKRAIGAGALFNLVISLPDTIVFLTIDRPAEDRPVDALGDVALFCVAALSIPALFVAPAVASWSTRAPVALLRCLFALCLAVIAARVMFR
;
A
#
# COMPACT_ATOMS: atom_id res chain seq x y z
N MET A 1 27.80 -9.76 -10.17
CA MET A 1 27.91 -9.45 -11.61
C MET A 1 26.85 -10.28 -12.32
N ALA A 2 25.81 -9.79 -12.98
CA ALA A 2 25.28 -8.47 -13.34
C ALA A 2 23.73 -8.66 -13.41
N ILE A 3 22.86 -7.78 -12.93
CA ILE A 3 22.22 -6.67 -13.65
C ILE A 3 21.17 -6.09 -12.68
N GLY A 4 21.10 -4.77 -12.57
CA GLY A 4 20.19 -4.08 -11.65
C GLY A 4 20.90 -3.30 -10.54
N ASP A 5 22.15 -2.91 -10.80
CA ASP A 5 22.82 -1.82 -10.11
C ASP A 5 21.98 -0.54 -10.27
N ARG A 6 21.51 -0.01 -9.16
CA ARG A 6 21.19 1.41 -8.93
C ARG A 6 20.45 2.17 -10.05
N PHE A 7 19.17 1.86 -10.27
CA PHE A 7 18.24 2.90 -10.74
C PHE A 7 17.91 3.84 -9.57
N VAL A 8 18.90 4.64 -9.18
CA VAL A 8 18.75 5.79 -8.28
C VAL A 8 18.57 7.00 -9.19
N ILE A 9 17.32 7.38 -9.43
CA ILE A 9 16.98 8.48 -10.34
C ILE A 9 17.29 9.85 -9.69
N ALA A 10 17.45 9.91 -8.36
CA ALA A 10 17.90 11.11 -7.67
C ALA A 10 18.67 10.79 -6.37
N ARG A 11 19.86 11.38 -6.22
CA ARG A 11 20.66 11.40 -4.97
C ARG A 11 20.17 12.42 -3.93
N SER A 12 19.07 13.11 -4.21
CA SER A 12 18.53 14.18 -3.37
C SER A 12 17.00 14.20 -3.48
N LEU A 13 16.26 14.17 -2.36
CA LEU A 13 14.88 14.67 -2.35
C LEU A 13 14.94 16.12 -2.86
N PRO A 14 14.17 16.52 -3.89
CA PRO A 14 14.09 17.92 -4.25
C PRO A 14 13.51 18.66 -3.03
N ARG A 15 14.34 19.46 -2.35
CA ARG A 15 13.88 20.29 -1.24
C ARG A 15 13.11 21.45 -1.86
N GLY A 16 11.78 21.42 -1.72
CA GLY A 16 10.91 22.51 -2.15
C GLY A 16 9.44 22.08 -2.22
N VAL A 17 8.54 23.08 -2.16
CA VAL A 17 7.09 22.92 -2.26
C VAL A 17 6.66 22.23 -3.58
N LEU A 18 7.44 22.43 -4.66
CA LEU A 18 7.24 21.77 -5.95
C LEU A 18 7.49 20.24 -5.93
N SER A 19 8.31 19.75 -5.00
CA SER A 19 8.56 18.31 -4.85
C SER A 19 7.39 17.56 -4.22
N GLN A 20 6.42 18.27 -3.63
CA GLN A 20 5.25 17.64 -3.04
C GLN A 20 4.16 17.36 -4.08
N ALA A 21 4.16 18.05 -5.23
CA ALA A 21 3.17 17.83 -6.28
C ALA A 21 3.19 16.40 -6.83
N ALA A 22 4.37 15.85 -7.14
CA ALA A 22 4.50 14.49 -7.66
C ALA A 22 3.97 13.40 -6.69
N PRO A 23 4.38 13.36 -5.40
CA PRO A 23 3.84 12.39 -4.45
C PRO A 23 2.36 12.66 -4.11
N THR A 24 1.88 13.90 -4.17
CA THR A 24 0.44 14.19 -3.99
C THR A 24 -0.40 13.63 -5.15
N VAL A 25 0.05 13.78 -6.40
CA VAL A 25 -0.66 13.22 -7.56
C VAL A 25 -0.61 11.69 -7.52
N VAL A 26 0.54 11.10 -7.24
CA VAL A 26 0.68 9.64 -7.12
C VAL A 26 -0.14 9.10 -5.95
N GLY A 27 -0.16 9.80 -4.81
CA GLY A 27 -0.97 9.44 -3.64
C GLY A 27 -2.47 9.55 -3.93
N GLY A 28 -2.90 10.61 -4.63
CA GLY A 28 -4.29 10.80 -5.05
C GLY A 28 -4.76 9.73 -6.03
N LEU A 29 -3.94 9.40 -7.03
CA LEU A 29 -4.22 8.29 -7.95
C LEU A 29 -4.24 6.94 -7.22
N ALA A 30 -3.29 6.70 -6.32
CA ALA A 30 -3.25 5.46 -5.53
C ALA A 30 -4.48 5.29 -4.63
N ALA A 31 -4.94 6.39 -4.01
CA ALA A 31 -6.16 6.42 -3.21
C ALA A 31 -7.39 6.16 -4.08
N ALA A 32 -7.48 6.80 -5.25
CA ALA A 32 -8.59 6.60 -6.19
C ALA A 32 -8.70 5.14 -6.71
N VAL A 33 -7.58 4.44 -6.88
CA VAL A 33 -7.57 3.03 -7.31
C VAL A 33 -7.84 2.07 -6.13
N GLY A 34 -7.85 2.56 -4.88
CA GLY A 34 -8.16 1.75 -3.69
C GLY A 34 -7.10 0.70 -3.33
N VAL A 35 -5.92 0.72 -3.99
CA VAL A 35 -4.82 -0.25 -3.77
C VAL A 35 -4.01 0.09 -2.50
N GLY A 36 -4.25 1.26 -1.90
CA GLY A 36 -3.53 1.76 -0.75
C GLY A 36 -2.19 2.38 -1.15
N GLY A 37 -1.92 3.60 -0.67
CA GLY A 37 -0.77 4.42 -1.11
C GLY A 37 0.61 3.78 -0.91
N GLY A 38 0.71 2.72 -0.10
CA GLY A 38 1.96 2.00 0.19
C GLY A 38 2.56 1.26 -1.00
N THR A 39 1.74 0.69 -1.90
CA THR A 39 2.22 -0.09 -3.07
C THR A 39 2.93 0.76 -4.12
N LEU A 40 2.51 2.01 -4.28
CA LEU A 40 3.11 2.98 -5.19
C LEU A 40 4.18 3.85 -4.51
N SER A 41 4.04 4.13 -3.21
CA SER A 41 5.04 4.91 -2.46
C SER A 41 6.32 4.11 -2.16
N THR A 42 6.22 2.79 -2.01
CA THR A 42 7.38 1.91 -1.76
C THR A 42 8.42 1.87 -2.88
N PRO A 43 8.06 1.65 -4.17
CA PRO A 43 9.03 1.65 -5.26
C PRO A 43 9.58 3.07 -5.50
N VAL A 44 8.77 4.11 -5.30
CA VAL A 44 9.21 5.51 -5.38
C VAL A 44 10.27 5.78 -4.31
N LEU A 45 10.04 5.44 -3.04
CA LEU A 45 11.04 5.62 -1.98
C LEU A 45 12.29 4.74 -2.19
N ALA A 46 12.14 3.52 -2.71
CA ALA A 46 13.26 2.67 -3.09
C ALA A 46 14.12 3.30 -4.20
N LEU A 47 13.51 4.04 -5.12
CA LEU A 47 14.18 4.83 -6.15
C LEU A 47 15.00 6.00 -5.58
N PHE A 48 14.60 6.54 -4.43
CA PHE A 48 15.30 7.64 -3.72
C PHE A 48 16.38 7.16 -2.74
N SER A 49 16.96 5.97 -2.94
CA SER A 49 18.04 5.40 -2.10
C SER A 49 17.66 5.10 -0.64
N VAL A 50 16.37 5.02 -0.31
CA VAL A 50 15.93 4.59 1.02
C VAL A 50 16.11 3.07 1.13
N PRO A 51 16.70 2.54 2.23
CA PRO A 51 16.82 1.10 2.41
C PRO A 51 15.44 0.43 2.34
N LEU A 52 15.33 -0.64 1.54
CA LEU A 52 14.06 -1.27 1.16
C LEU A 52 13.15 -1.58 2.37
N LYS A 53 13.72 -2.06 3.48
CA LYS A 53 12.98 -2.31 4.73
C LYS A 53 12.31 -1.05 5.30
N ARG A 54 12.96 0.11 5.17
CA ARG A 54 12.46 1.41 5.64
C ARG A 54 11.45 2.01 4.67
N ALA A 55 11.63 1.79 3.36
CA ALA A 55 10.65 2.14 2.35
C ALA A 55 9.32 1.39 2.56
N ILE A 56 9.38 0.07 2.83
CA ILE A 56 8.20 -0.77 3.12
C ILE A 56 7.48 -0.28 4.38
N GLY A 57 8.22 -0.01 5.46
CA GLY A 57 7.64 0.53 6.69
C GLY A 57 6.96 1.89 6.49
N ALA A 58 7.57 2.80 5.73
CA ALA A 58 6.97 4.08 5.37
C ALA A 58 5.70 3.91 4.52
N GLY A 59 5.70 2.97 3.57
CA GLY A 59 4.52 2.62 2.78
C GLY A 59 3.34 2.16 3.63
N ALA A 60 3.59 1.34 4.66
CA ALA A 60 2.55 0.90 5.59
C ALA A 60 1.95 2.06 6.39
N LEU A 61 2.78 2.99 6.86
CA LEU A 61 2.33 4.22 7.52
C LEU A 61 1.44 5.07 6.61
N PHE A 62 1.82 5.25 5.34
CA PHE A 62 0.95 5.97 4.39
C PHE A 62 -0.40 5.28 4.21
N ASN A 63 -0.42 3.95 4.12
CA ASN A 63 -1.68 3.22 3.99
C ASN A 63 -2.57 3.38 5.24
N LEU A 64 -1.99 3.35 6.43
CA LEU A 64 -2.71 3.59 7.68
C LEU A 64 -3.32 4.99 7.74
N VAL A 65 -2.55 6.01 7.35
CA VAL A 65 -3.01 7.41 7.34
C VAL A 65 -4.12 7.64 6.32
N ILE A 66 -4.07 6.98 5.17
CA ILE A 66 -5.10 7.09 4.12
C ILE A 66 -6.36 6.31 4.50
N SER A 67 -6.23 5.12 5.10
CA SER A 67 -7.36 4.24 5.43
C SER A 67 -8.26 4.79 6.54
N LEU A 68 -7.72 5.56 7.49
CA LEU A 68 -8.48 6.19 8.57
C LEU A 68 -9.62 7.11 8.08
N PRO A 69 -9.36 8.17 7.30
CA PRO A 69 -10.42 9.03 6.78
C PRO A 69 -11.34 8.30 5.81
N ASP A 70 -10.81 7.37 5.00
CA ASP A 70 -11.61 6.55 4.08
C ASP A 70 -12.68 5.74 4.82
N THR A 71 -12.28 5.10 5.92
CA THR A 71 -13.18 4.35 6.81
C THR A 71 -14.25 5.27 7.41
N ILE A 72 -13.89 6.47 7.87
CA ILE A 72 -14.85 7.45 8.43
C ILE A 72 -15.86 7.89 7.37
N VAL A 73 -15.41 8.11 6.13
CA VAL A 73 -16.29 8.47 5.02
C VAL A 73 -17.28 7.34 4.71
N PHE A 74 -16.82 6.10 4.62
CA PHE A 74 -17.69 4.94 4.40
C PHE A 74 -18.69 4.67 5.55
N LEU A 75 -18.29 4.96 6.79
CA LEU A 75 -19.17 4.88 7.97
C LEU A 75 -20.26 5.97 7.96
N THR A 76 -19.98 7.14 7.38
CA THR A 76 -20.90 8.29 7.36
C THR A 76 -21.82 8.31 6.13
N ILE A 77 -21.40 7.69 5.04
CA ILE A 77 -22.25 7.46 3.86
C ILE A 77 -23.16 6.26 4.16
N ASP A 78 -24.42 6.52 4.47
CA ASP A 78 -25.46 5.48 4.52
C ASP A 78 -26.22 5.54 3.19
N ARG A 79 -25.88 4.61 2.28
CA ARG A 79 -26.57 4.48 0.99
C ARG A 79 -27.58 3.33 1.15
N PRO A 80 -28.89 3.58 1.05
CA PRO A 80 -29.89 2.53 1.19
C PRO A 80 -29.78 1.58 -0.02
N ALA A 81 -29.34 0.35 0.22
CA ALA A 81 -29.37 -0.75 -0.75
C ALA A 81 -30.44 -1.76 -0.30
N GLU A 82 -31.30 -2.21 -1.24
CA GLU A 82 -32.42 -3.13 -0.97
C GLU A 82 -31.97 -4.53 -0.47
N ASP A 83 -30.70 -4.91 -0.68
CA ASP A 83 -30.10 -6.19 -0.25
C ASP A 83 -29.09 -6.02 0.92
N ARG A 84 -29.43 -5.24 1.95
CA ARG A 84 -28.50 -5.00 3.06
C ARG A 84 -28.41 -6.22 4.00
N PRO A 85 -27.22 -6.75 4.29
CA PRO A 85 -27.04 -7.69 5.40
C PRO A 85 -27.41 -7.03 6.73
N VAL A 86 -28.09 -7.76 7.62
CA VAL A 86 -28.72 -7.24 8.87
C VAL A 86 -27.70 -6.60 9.82
N ASP A 87 -26.41 -6.90 9.64
CA ASP A 87 -25.27 -6.48 10.45
C ASP A 87 -24.46 -5.30 9.88
N ALA A 88 -24.91 -4.61 8.82
CA ALA A 88 -24.20 -3.46 8.26
C ALA A 88 -24.46 -2.13 9.01
N LEU A 89 -23.40 -1.38 9.34
CA LEU A 89 -23.42 0.00 9.82
C LEU A 89 -22.89 0.94 8.71
N GLY A 90 -23.70 1.86 8.20
CA GLY A 90 -23.38 2.61 6.98
C GLY A 90 -23.26 1.68 5.74
N ASP A 91 -22.41 2.03 4.79
CA ASP A 91 -22.09 1.17 3.63
C ASP A 91 -21.11 0.01 3.99
N VAL A 92 -20.83 -0.18 5.28
CA VAL A 92 -19.85 -1.15 5.78
C VAL A 92 -20.52 -2.35 6.43
N ALA A 93 -20.34 -3.54 5.86
CA ALA A 93 -20.76 -4.80 6.47
C ALA A 93 -19.78 -5.20 7.60
N LEU A 94 -20.26 -5.22 8.86
CA LEU A 94 -19.41 -5.61 10.00
C LEU A 94 -18.81 -7.01 9.81
N PHE A 95 -19.58 -7.94 9.23
CA PHE A 95 -19.07 -9.27 8.94
C PHE A 95 -17.85 -9.24 8.01
N CYS A 96 -17.88 -8.43 6.93
CA CYS A 96 -16.74 -8.29 6.03
C CYS A 96 -15.53 -7.68 6.74
N VAL A 97 -15.75 -6.67 7.59
CA VAL A 97 -14.67 -6.06 8.39
C VAL A 97 -14.06 -7.08 9.34
N ALA A 98 -14.86 -7.84 10.07
CA ALA A 98 -14.38 -8.86 10.99
C ALA A 98 -13.63 -9.98 10.24
N ALA A 99 -14.21 -10.49 9.16
CA ALA A 99 -13.64 -11.58 8.37
C ALA A 99 -12.29 -11.20 7.73
N LEU A 100 -12.09 -9.94 7.34
CA LEU A 100 -10.82 -9.47 6.77
C LEU A 100 -9.83 -9.02 7.85
N SER A 101 -10.30 -8.29 8.87
CA SER A 101 -9.42 -7.68 9.87
C SER A 101 -8.82 -8.70 10.83
N ILE A 102 -9.58 -9.73 11.26
CA ILE A 102 -9.08 -10.74 12.21
C ILE A 102 -7.84 -11.48 11.68
N PRO A 103 -7.88 -12.10 10.48
CA PRO A 103 -6.70 -12.76 9.93
C PRO A 103 -5.59 -11.76 9.61
N ALA A 104 -5.91 -10.54 9.16
CA ALA A 104 -4.89 -9.52 8.87
C ALA A 104 -4.10 -9.12 10.13
N LEU A 105 -4.77 -8.94 11.28
CA LEU A 105 -4.14 -8.61 12.56
C LEU A 105 -3.20 -9.72 13.05
N PHE A 106 -3.44 -10.96 12.67
CA PHE A 106 -2.59 -12.10 13.04
C PHE A 106 -1.43 -12.30 12.07
N VAL A 107 -1.69 -12.15 10.76
CA VAL A 107 -0.70 -12.36 9.71
C VAL A 107 0.29 -11.19 9.61
N ALA A 108 -0.18 -9.95 9.79
CA ALA A 108 0.67 -8.75 9.70
C ALA A 108 1.88 -8.78 10.65
N PRO A 109 1.76 -9.05 11.96
CA PRO A 109 2.91 -9.11 12.87
C PRO A 109 3.82 -10.32 12.58
N ALA A 110 3.24 -11.45 12.19
CA ALA A 110 4.00 -12.64 11.80
C ALA A 110 4.92 -12.34 10.61
N VAL A 111 4.36 -11.76 9.55
CA VAL A 111 5.11 -11.36 8.33
C VAL A 111 6.11 -10.23 8.63
N ALA A 112 5.74 -9.24 9.44
CA ALA A 112 6.64 -8.15 9.82
C ALA A 112 7.89 -8.69 10.54
N SER A 113 7.70 -9.59 11.50
CA SER A 113 8.82 -10.23 12.22
C SER A 113 9.73 -11.03 11.27
N TRP A 114 9.14 -11.73 10.30
CA TRP A 114 9.89 -12.48 9.28
C TRP A 114 10.69 -11.55 8.36
N SER A 115 10.08 -10.44 7.94
CA SER A 115 10.71 -9.44 7.06
C SER A 115 11.92 -8.74 7.70
N THR A 116 11.95 -8.62 9.04
CA THR A 116 13.12 -8.04 9.73
C THR A 116 14.34 -8.95 9.65
N ARG A 117 14.13 -10.28 9.70
CA ARG A 117 15.19 -11.30 9.66
C ARG A 117 15.58 -11.73 8.24
N ALA A 118 14.68 -11.57 7.27
CA ALA A 118 14.93 -11.96 5.89
C ALA A 118 16.03 -11.14 5.20
N PRO A 119 16.80 -11.75 4.27
CA PRO A 119 17.77 -11.05 3.44
C PRO A 119 17.06 -10.10 2.45
N VAL A 120 17.65 -8.93 2.24
CA VAL A 120 17.07 -7.87 1.39
C VAL A 120 16.83 -8.35 -0.05
N ALA A 121 17.67 -9.24 -0.57
CA ALA A 121 17.53 -9.81 -1.91
C ALA A 121 16.22 -10.58 -2.09
N LEU A 122 15.83 -11.38 -1.09
CA LEU A 122 14.60 -12.19 -1.14
C LEU A 122 13.36 -11.29 -1.07
N LEU A 123 13.39 -10.27 -0.22
CA LEU A 123 12.30 -9.30 -0.10
C LEU A 123 12.10 -8.50 -1.41
N ARG A 124 13.20 -8.15 -2.10
CA ARG A 124 13.15 -7.51 -3.41
C ARG A 124 12.54 -8.41 -4.48
N CYS A 125 12.91 -9.70 -4.51
CA CYS A 125 12.32 -10.66 -5.43
C CYS A 125 10.83 -10.86 -5.19
N LEU A 126 10.40 -11.01 -3.93
CA LEU A 126 8.98 -11.14 -3.59
C LEU A 126 8.17 -9.91 -4.02
N PHE A 127 8.71 -8.71 -3.77
CA PHE A 127 8.07 -7.47 -4.19
C PHE A 127 7.96 -7.36 -5.71
N ALA A 128 9.05 -7.64 -6.43
CA ALA A 128 9.05 -7.64 -7.89
C ALA A 128 8.09 -8.70 -8.48
N LEU A 129 8.03 -9.89 -7.88
CA LEU A 129 7.11 -10.96 -8.27
C LEU A 129 5.64 -10.52 -8.05
N CYS A 130 5.34 -9.91 -6.91
CA CYS A 130 4.00 -9.39 -6.61
C CYS A 130 3.56 -8.35 -7.65
N LEU A 131 4.44 -7.38 -7.96
CA LEU A 131 4.17 -6.39 -9.01
C LEU A 131 3.99 -7.04 -10.40
N ALA A 132 4.79 -8.05 -10.73
CA ALA A 132 4.66 -8.77 -11.99
C ALA A 132 3.31 -9.50 -12.09
N VAL A 133 2.86 -10.12 -11.00
CA VAL A 133 1.55 -10.77 -10.95
C VAL A 133 0.42 -9.75 -11.10
N ILE A 134 0.49 -8.62 -10.41
CA ILE A 134 -0.51 -7.54 -10.52
C ILE A 134 -0.55 -7.01 -11.96
N ALA A 135 0.60 -6.73 -12.56
CA ALA A 135 0.70 -6.25 -13.93
C ALA A 135 0.12 -7.25 -14.93
N ALA A 136 0.44 -8.54 -14.77
CA ALA A 136 -0.16 -9.59 -15.58
C ALA A 136 -1.68 -9.64 -15.39
N ARG A 137 -2.18 -9.55 -14.16
CA ARG A 137 -3.62 -9.57 -13.86
C ARG A 137 -4.38 -8.41 -14.47
N VAL A 138 -3.76 -7.23 -14.56
CA VAL A 138 -4.34 -6.05 -15.23
C VAL A 138 -4.25 -6.19 -16.76
N MET A 139 -3.20 -6.79 -17.29
CA MET A 139 -3.04 -6.96 -18.75
C MET A 139 -3.94 -8.06 -19.33
N PHE A 140 -4.23 -9.10 -18.57
CA PHE A 140 -5.09 -10.22 -18.97
C PHE A 140 -6.56 -10.06 -18.53
N ARG A 141 -6.95 -8.88 -18.04
CA ARG A 141 -8.32 -8.59 -17.63
C ARG A 141 -8.84 -7.35 -18.35
#